data_AF-A0A960MN64-F1
#
_entry.id   AF-A0A960MN64-F1
#
_cell.length_a   1.000
_cell.length_b   1.000
_cell.length_c   1.000
_cell.angle_alpha   90.00
_cell.angle_beta   90.00
_cell.angle_gamma   90.00
#
_symmetry.space_group_name_H-M   'P 1'
#
loop_
_entity.id
_entity.type
_entity.pdbx_description
1 polymer ?
#
loop_
_entity_poly.entity_id
_entity_poly.type
_entity_poly.pdbx_seq_one_letter_code
_entity_poly.pdbx_strand_id
1 'polypeptide(L)'
;IFHITEKETGLSYFDDLELHTIELKKFTDAIKGDLKEIAGKIQTALDVWSAFLTRHDILCIAGQLPQNLDKPELKKALSVLNMMNFSEEEREAYESHLKWLRIESNTLKKAEDRGVEKGIEKGIEQEKRKIALAMFKENLPLEKISKLTGLSVEEIKGLQK
;
A
#
# COMPACT_ATOMS: atom_id res chain seq x y z
N ILE A 1 -23.81 16.51 23.71
CA ILE A 1 -23.33 16.82 22.34
C ILE A 1 -23.49 18.31 22.18
N PHE A 2 -22.38 19.03 22.02
CA PHE A 2 -22.39 20.47 21.86
C PHE A 2 -22.37 20.81 20.37
N HIS A 3 -23.24 21.74 19.98
CA HIS A 3 -23.28 22.29 18.62
C HIS A 3 -22.70 23.69 18.67
N ILE A 4 -21.91 24.06 17.66
CA ILE A 4 -21.33 25.40 17.56
C ILE A 4 -22.34 26.30 16.85
N THR A 5 -22.93 27.22 17.60
CA THR A 5 -23.86 28.23 17.07
C THR A 5 -23.27 29.63 17.20
N GLU A 6 -23.55 30.49 16.23
CA GLU A 6 -23.25 31.92 16.30
C GLU A 6 -24.07 32.56 17.44
N LYS A 7 -23.45 33.46 18.21
CA LYS A 7 -23.94 33.88 19.53
C LYS A 7 -25.16 34.81 19.47
N GLU A 8 -25.30 35.62 18.43
CA GLU A 8 -26.36 36.64 18.34
C GLU A 8 -27.58 36.16 17.53
N THR A 9 -27.35 35.38 16.49
CA THR A 9 -28.33 34.83 15.54
C THR A 9 -28.71 33.39 15.85
N GLY A 10 -27.91 32.65 16.62
CA GLY A 10 -28.16 31.26 16.98
C GLY A 10 -27.96 30.26 15.83
N LEU A 11 -27.43 30.69 14.68
CA LEU A 11 -27.25 29.84 13.50
C LEU A 11 -26.13 28.82 13.72
N SER A 12 -26.40 27.54 13.42
CA SER A 12 -25.39 26.49 13.35
C SER A 12 -24.50 26.75 12.14
N TYR A 13 -23.19 26.93 12.36
CA TYR A 13 -22.24 27.21 11.28
C TYR A 13 -21.69 25.94 10.62
N PHE A 14 -21.71 24.80 11.34
CA PHE A 14 -21.14 23.54 10.89
C PHE A 14 -22.09 22.39 11.24
N ASP A 15 -22.66 21.76 10.23
CA ASP A 15 -23.49 20.56 10.41
C ASP A 15 -22.64 19.28 10.57
N ASP A 16 -21.36 19.35 10.18
CA ASP A 16 -20.43 18.22 10.15
C ASP A 16 -19.50 18.16 11.38
N LEU A 17 -19.69 19.04 12.38
CA LEU A 17 -18.79 19.18 13.53
C LEU A 17 -19.55 19.03 14.85
N GLU A 18 -19.36 17.89 15.53
CA GLU A 18 -19.89 17.64 16.87
C GLU A 18 -18.77 17.67 17.91
N LEU A 19 -18.98 18.41 19.01
CA LEU A 19 -18.05 18.44 20.13
C LEU A 19 -18.59 17.57 21.27
N HIS A 20 -17.79 16.57 21.65
CA HIS A 20 -18.02 15.75 22.84
C HIS A 20 -17.01 16.14 23.92
N THR A 21 -17.48 16.82 24.97
CA THR A 21 -16.66 17.07 26.16
C THR A 21 -16.83 15.90 27.12
N ILE A 22 -15.74 15.17 27.37
CA ILE A 22 -15.69 14.11 28.36
C ILE A 22 -14.91 14.64 29.56
N GLU A 23 -15.61 14.97 30.64
CA GLU A 23 -14.98 15.34 31.90
C GLU A 23 -14.57 14.06 32.63
N LEU A 24 -13.34 13.62 32.40
CA LEU A 24 -12.77 12.48 33.10
C LEU A 24 -12.43 12.90 34.54
N LYS A 25 -13.00 12.22 35.55
CA LYS A 25 -12.42 12.25 36.91
C LYS A 25 -10.94 11.96 36.75
N LYS A 26 -10.07 12.82 37.29
CA LYS A 26 -8.61 12.68 37.26
C LYS A 26 -8.22 11.20 37.28
N PHE A 27 -7.91 10.67 36.10
CA PHE A 27 -7.58 9.26 35.89
C PHE A 27 -6.12 9.00 36.33
N THR A 28 -5.66 9.77 37.33
CA THR A 28 -4.25 10.02 37.61
C THR A 28 -3.80 9.40 38.91
N ASP A 29 -4.71 9.18 39.88
CA ASP A 29 -4.31 8.53 41.14
C ASP A 29 -4.33 6.99 41.02
N ALA A 30 -5.09 6.46 40.07
CA ALA A 30 -5.22 5.02 39.84
C ALA A 30 -4.09 4.41 38.99
N ILE A 31 -3.20 5.21 38.39
CA ILE A 31 -2.25 4.71 37.38
C ILE A 31 -0.84 5.25 37.60
N LYS A 32 -0.33 5.20 38.83
CA LYS A 32 1.11 5.04 39.06
C LYS A 32 1.39 3.54 39.14
N GLY A 33 1.47 2.88 37.99
CA GLY A 33 1.56 1.42 37.93
C GLY A 33 2.05 0.91 36.59
N ASP A 34 2.62 -0.30 36.62
CA ASP A 34 3.08 -1.06 35.47
C ASP A 34 1.92 -1.42 34.53
N LEU A 35 2.25 -1.77 33.27
CA LEU A 35 1.31 -2.22 32.21
C LEU A 35 0.24 -3.20 32.70
N LYS A 36 0.56 -4.06 33.69
CA LYS A 36 -0.34 -5.05 34.26
C LYS A 36 -1.50 -4.43 35.05
N GLU A 37 -1.25 -3.36 35.80
CA GLU A 37 -2.29 -2.67 36.56
C GLU A 37 -3.23 -1.90 35.65
N ILE A 38 -2.67 -1.30 34.58
CA ILE A 38 -3.46 -0.62 33.55
C ILE A 38 -4.39 -1.62 32.86
N ALA A 39 -3.84 -2.77 32.44
CA ALA A 39 -4.60 -3.82 31.76
C ALA A 39 -5.76 -4.37 32.60
N GLY A 40 -5.61 -4.44 33.93
CA GLY A 40 -6.67 -4.90 34.85
C GLY A 40 -7.82 -3.92 35.03
N LYS A 41 -7.61 -2.63 34.74
CA LYS A 41 -8.63 -1.57 34.88
C LYS A 41 -9.34 -1.25 33.56
N ILE A 42 -8.80 -1.71 32.44
CA ILE A 42 -9.38 -1.49 31.12
C ILE A 42 -10.49 -2.49 30.87
N GLN A 43 -11.73 -2.00 30.83
CA GLN A 43 -12.91 -2.83 30.55
C GLN A 43 -13.68 -2.32 29.34
N THR A 44 -13.72 -1.00 29.13
CA THR A 44 -14.48 -0.36 28.05
C THR A 44 -13.58 0.15 26.93
N ALA A 45 -14.17 0.44 25.78
CA ALA A 45 -13.45 1.10 24.68
C ALA A 45 -12.93 2.49 25.09
N LEU A 46 -13.67 3.22 25.93
CA LEU A 46 -13.24 4.51 26.44
C LEU A 46 -11.99 4.37 27.31
N ASP A 47 -11.90 3.33 28.14
CA ASP A 47 -10.71 3.08 28.98
C ASP A 47 -9.48 2.77 28.12
N VAL A 48 -9.65 2.02 27.03
CA VAL A 48 -8.58 1.72 26.07
C VAL A 48 -8.02 3.02 25.48
N TRP A 49 -8.90 3.88 24.97
CA TRP A 49 -8.49 5.13 24.33
C TRP A 49 -7.98 6.16 25.34
N SER A 50 -8.54 6.19 26.55
CA SER A 50 -8.04 7.02 27.64
C SER A 50 -6.64 6.59 28.06
N ALA A 51 -6.39 5.28 28.19
CA ALA A 51 -5.06 4.74 28.46
C ALA A 51 -4.08 5.05 27.33
N PHE A 52 -4.50 4.93 26.06
CA PHE A 52 -3.69 5.32 24.91
C PHE A 52 -3.26 6.79 24.95
N LEU A 53 -4.21 7.71 25.13
CA LEU A 53 -3.92 9.15 25.10
C LEU A 53 -3.12 9.63 26.31
N THR A 54 -3.27 8.98 27.47
CA THR A 54 -2.59 9.39 28.71
C THR A 54 -1.29 8.63 28.99
N ARG A 55 -1.14 7.41 28.44
CA ARG A 55 0.00 6.50 28.69
C ARG A 55 0.59 5.93 27.41
N HIS A 56 0.62 6.76 26.37
CA HIS A 56 1.29 6.41 25.12
C HIS A 56 2.78 6.11 25.35
N ASP A 57 3.42 6.77 26.31
CA ASP A 57 4.83 6.57 26.68
C ASP A 57 5.15 5.09 26.95
N ILE A 58 4.34 4.43 27.76
CA ILE A 58 4.55 3.03 28.14
C ILE A 58 4.03 2.08 27.07
N LEU A 59 2.93 2.42 26.42
CA LEU A 59 2.33 1.58 25.37
C LEU A 59 3.20 1.54 24.10
N CYS A 60 3.92 2.62 23.78
CA CYS A 60 4.85 2.70 22.66
C CYS A 60 6.12 1.88 22.91
N ILE A 61 6.58 1.79 24.17
CA ILE A 61 7.77 1.02 24.57
C ILE A 61 7.44 -0.47 24.78
N ALA A 62 6.19 -0.78 25.11
CA ALA A 62 5.73 -2.15 25.31
C ALA A 62 5.86 -2.96 24.01
N GLY A 63 6.89 -3.81 23.92
CA GLY A 63 7.09 -4.71 22.78
C GLY A 63 5.93 -5.67 22.54
N GLN A 64 5.10 -5.93 23.57
CA GLN A 64 3.84 -6.65 23.46
C GLN A 64 2.76 -5.98 24.31
N LEU A 65 1.59 -5.76 23.71
CA LEU A 65 0.42 -5.26 24.41
C LEU A 65 -0.26 -6.41 25.18
N PRO A 66 -0.78 -6.15 26.39
CA PRO A 66 -1.68 -7.08 27.07
C PRO A 66 -2.89 -7.44 26.20
N GLN A 67 -3.45 -8.64 26.35
CA GLN A 67 -4.60 -9.11 25.53
C GLN A 67 -5.77 -8.11 25.46
N ASN A 68 -6.07 -7.41 26.56
CA ASN A 68 -7.16 -6.41 26.62
C ASN A 68 -6.91 -5.18 25.72
N LEU A 69 -5.64 -4.93 25.39
CA LEU A 69 -5.16 -3.84 24.54
C LEU A 69 -4.69 -4.33 23.16
N ASP A 70 -4.69 -5.64 22.90
CA ASP A 70 -4.20 -6.23 21.66
C ASP A 70 -5.22 -6.10 20.51
N LYS A 71 -5.69 -4.87 20.28
CA LYS A 71 -6.70 -4.55 19.26
C LYS A 71 -6.04 -3.98 18.00
N PRO A 72 -6.51 -4.34 16.80
CA PRO A 72 -5.91 -3.89 15.55
C PRO A 72 -5.98 -2.36 15.38
N GLU A 73 -7.05 -1.72 15.84
CA GLU A 73 -7.21 -0.27 15.80
C GLU A 73 -6.17 0.45 16.67
N LEU A 74 -5.89 -0.12 17.85
CA LEU A 74 -4.92 0.44 18.77
C LEU A 74 -3.48 0.26 18.25
N LYS A 75 -3.16 -0.91 17.67
CA LYS A 75 -1.87 -1.14 17.00
C LYS A 75 -1.65 -0.13 15.87
N LYS A 76 -2.69 0.14 15.07
CA LYS A 76 -2.64 1.16 14.03
C LYS A 76 -2.39 2.55 14.63
N ALA A 77 -3.12 2.93 15.67
CA ALA A 77 -2.92 4.23 16.33
C ALA A 77 -1.50 4.38 16.91
N LEU A 78 -0.97 3.35 17.57
CA LEU A 78 0.41 3.32 18.06
C LEU A 78 1.44 3.42 16.93
N SER A 79 1.22 2.73 15.81
CA SER A 79 2.12 2.82 14.66
C SER A 79 2.18 4.24 14.07
N VAL A 80 1.03 4.92 13.98
CA VAL A 80 0.95 6.30 13.50
C VAL A 80 1.62 7.24 14.49
N LEU A 81 1.37 7.06 15.79
CA LEU A 81 1.99 7.88 16.82
C LEU A 81 3.52 7.70 16.86
N ASN A 82 4.01 6.47 16.75
CA ASN A 82 5.45 6.20 16.64
C ASN A 82 6.04 6.89 15.41
N MET A 83 5.38 6.79 14.25
CA MET A 83 5.81 7.47 13.03
C MET A 83 5.84 9.00 13.18
N MET A 84 4.86 9.58 13.89
CA MET A 84 4.84 11.01 14.18
C MET A 84 5.96 11.43 15.15
N ASN A 85 6.39 10.53 16.03
CA ASN A 85 7.43 10.75 17.03
C ASN A 85 8.84 10.34 16.57
N PHE A 86 9.02 9.92 15.31
CA PHE A 86 10.34 9.57 14.79
C PHE A 86 11.32 10.74 14.90
N SER A 87 12.58 10.41 15.21
CA SER A 87 13.70 11.32 14.98
C SER A 87 13.88 11.56 13.47
N GLU A 88 14.69 12.57 13.12
CA GLU A 88 15.02 12.84 11.72
C GLU A 88 15.71 11.62 11.06
N GLU A 89 16.62 10.98 11.78
CA GLU A 89 17.33 9.77 11.33
C GLU A 89 16.39 8.56 11.18
N GLU A 90 15.50 8.34 12.15
CA GLU A 90 14.50 7.26 12.09
C GLU A 90 13.54 7.46 10.92
N ARG A 91 13.11 8.70 10.71
CA ARG A 91 12.24 9.08 9.60
C ARG A 91 12.94 8.88 8.27
N GLU A 92 14.19 9.31 8.12
CA GLU A 92 14.97 9.11 6.90
C GLU A 92 15.15 7.63 6.58
N ALA A 93 15.47 6.80 7.58
CA ALA A 93 15.60 5.36 7.40
C ALA A 93 14.27 4.72 6.95
N TYR A 94 13.15 5.12 7.57
CA TYR A 94 11.81 4.67 7.19
C TYR A 94 11.46 5.07 5.76
N GLU A 95 11.63 6.34 5.39
CA GLU A 95 11.34 6.84 4.04
C GLU A 95 12.26 6.20 2.99
N SER A 96 13.53 5.97 3.31
CA SER A 96 14.49 5.27 2.46
C SER A 96 14.07 3.82 2.20
N HIS A 97 13.59 3.12 3.23
CA HIS A 97 13.07 1.77 3.08
C HIS A 97 11.82 1.74 2.18
N LEU A 98 10.87 2.65 2.38
CA LEU A 98 9.70 2.77 1.52
C LEU A 98 10.08 3.10 0.06
N LYS A 99 11.07 3.97 -0.13
CA LYS A 99 11.60 4.31 -1.44
C LYS A 99 12.20 3.08 -2.12
N TRP A 100 12.99 2.29 -1.40
CA TRP A 100 13.56 1.05 -1.91
C TRP A 100 12.48 0.06 -2.36
N LEU A 101 11.47 -0.20 -1.52
CA LEU A 101 10.34 -1.09 -1.87
C LEU A 101 9.61 -0.63 -3.14
N ARG A 102 9.39 0.67 -3.30
CA ARG A 102 8.77 1.24 -4.52
C ARG A 102 9.64 1.03 -5.75
N ILE A 103 10.96 1.23 -5.63
CA ILE A 103 11.91 1.02 -6.73
C ILE A 103 11.95 -0.46 -7.11
N GLU A 104 12.01 -1.37 -6.14
CA GLU A 104 11.99 -2.82 -6.33
C GLU A 104 10.74 -3.24 -7.11
N SER A 105 9.56 -2.85 -6.62
CA SER A 105 8.27 -3.17 -7.25
C SER A 105 8.17 -2.64 -8.68
N ASN A 106 8.56 -1.38 -8.91
CA ASN A 106 8.56 -0.79 -10.25
C ASN A 106 9.57 -1.46 -11.19
N THR A 107 10.72 -1.88 -10.66
CA THR A 107 11.76 -2.56 -11.44
C THR A 107 11.28 -3.93 -11.90
N LEU A 108 10.65 -4.70 -10.99
CA LEU A 108 10.07 -6.00 -11.32
C LEU A 108 8.95 -5.85 -12.37
N LYS A 109 8.00 -4.94 -12.14
CA LYS A 109 6.93 -4.66 -13.09
C LYS A 109 7.46 -4.29 -14.48
N LYS A 110 8.45 -3.39 -14.54
CA LYS A 110 9.09 -2.99 -15.81
C LYS A 110 9.84 -4.15 -16.49
N ALA A 111 10.35 -5.11 -15.72
CA ALA A 111 11.00 -6.30 -16.28
C ALA A 111 9.96 -7.27 -16.86
N GLU A 112 8.84 -7.48 -16.16
CA GLU A 112 7.70 -8.28 -16.63
C GLU A 112 7.10 -7.69 -17.91
N ASP A 113 6.79 -6.38 -17.91
CA ASP A 113 6.23 -5.68 -19.08
C ASP A 113 7.13 -5.83 -20.31
N ARG A 114 8.46 -5.63 -20.13
CA ARG A 114 9.44 -5.83 -21.20
C ARG A 114 9.56 -7.29 -21.64
N GLY A 115 9.39 -8.24 -20.72
CA GLY A 115 9.36 -9.66 -21.01
C GLY A 115 8.17 -10.04 -21.88
N VAL A 116 6.98 -9.54 -21.53
CA VAL A 116 5.74 -9.73 -22.29
C VAL A 116 5.85 -9.11 -23.67
N GLU A 117 6.28 -7.86 -23.77
CA GLU A 117 6.44 -7.16 -25.05
C GLU A 117 7.39 -7.92 -26.00
N LYS A 118 8.57 -8.31 -25.51
CA LYS A 118 9.51 -9.13 -26.28
C LYS A 118 8.95 -10.50 -26.63
N GLY A 119 8.15 -11.09 -25.75
CA GLY A 119 7.49 -12.37 -25.98
C GLY A 119 6.46 -12.28 -27.12
N ILE A 120 5.64 -11.22 -27.12
CA ILE A 120 4.67 -10.94 -28.18
C ILE A 120 5.38 -10.69 -29.52
N GLU A 121 6.39 -9.82 -29.54
CA GLU A 121 7.15 -9.50 -30.76
C GLU A 121 7.80 -10.76 -31.35
N LYS A 122 8.47 -11.58 -30.52
CA LYS A 122 9.03 -12.87 -30.95
C LYS A 122 7.95 -13.83 -31.43
N GLY A 123 6.79 -13.89 -30.77
CA GLY A 123 5.68 -14.73 -31.17
C GLY A 123 5.13 -14.35 -32.55
N ILE A 124 4.92 -13.05 -32.79
CA ILE A 124 4.48 -12.52 -34.09
C ILE A 124 5.50 -12.87 -35.19
N GLU A 125 6.80 -12.67 -34.93
CA GLU A 125 7.85 -12.96 -35.90
C GLU A 125 7.94 -14.47 -36.20
N GLN A 126 7.86 -15.32 -35.18
CA GLN A 126 7.82 -16.78 -35.37
C GLN A 126 6.60 -17.21 -36.16
N GLU A 127 5.43 -16.63 -35.90
CA GLU A 127 4.20 -16.96 -36.62
C GLU A 127 4.26 -16.52 -38.09
N LYS A 128 4.78 -15.32 -38.38
CA LYS A 128 5.05 -14.86 -39.75
C LYS A 128 5.93 -15.84 -40.52
N ARG A 129 7.01 -16.32 -39.89
CA ARG A 129 7.93 -17.31 -40.50
C ARG A 129 7.25 -18.65 -40.75
N LYS A 130 6.44 -19.15 -39.80
CA LYS A 130 5.65 -20.38 -39.98
C LYS A 130 4.65 -20.26 -41.13
N ILE A 131 3.93 -19.14 -41.21
CA ILE A 131 2.98 -18.86 -42.29
C ILE A 131 3.70 -18.78 -43.63
N ALA A 132 4.86 -18.11 -43.71
CA ALA A 132 5.65 -18.04 -44.94
C ALA A 132 6.09 -19.44 -45.41
N LEU A 133 6.53 -20.30 -44.50
CA LEU A 133 6.88 -21.69 -44.81
C LEU A 133 5.67 -22.51 -45.28
N ALA A 134 4.51 -22.34 -44.65
CA ALA A 134 3.27 -23.00 -45.07
C ALA A 134 2.85 -22.56 -46.49
N MET A 135 2.84 -21.25 -46.76
CA MET A 135 2.53 -20.71 -48.09
C MET A 135 3.52 -21.18 -49.15
N PHE A 136 4.80 -21.31 -48.80
CA PHE A 136 5.81 -21.83 -49.71
C PHE A 136 5.56 -23.30 -50.06
N LYS A 137 5.20 -24.14 -49.07
CA LYS A 137 4.84 -25.55 -49.30
C LYS A 137 3.61 -25.71 -50.20
N GLU A 138 2.70 -24.74 -50.17
CA GLU A 138 1.54 -24.63 -51.08
C GLU A 138 1.89 -24.08 -52.48
N ASN A 139 3.19 -23.94 -52.80
CA ASN A 139 3.71 -23.42 -54.08
C ASN A 139 3.25 -22.00 -54.44
N LEU A 140 2.97 -21.13 -53.45
CA LEU A 140 2.70 -19.73 -53.74
C LEU A 140 3.97 -19.02 -54.26
N PRO A 141 3.85 -18.07 -55.22
CA PRO A 141 4.97 -17.26 -55.70
C PRO A 141 5.64 -16.47 -54.56
N LEU A 142 6.98 -16.41 -54.57
CA LEU A 142 7.77 -15.76 -53.52
C LEU A 142 7.42 -14.27 -53.36
N GLU A 143 7.12 -13.56 -54.45
CA GLU A 143 6.70 -12.15 -54.37
C GLU A 143 5.37 -11.99 -53.63
N LYS A 144 4.46 -12.96 -53.78
CA LYS A 144 3.15 -12.95 -53.11
C LYS A 144 3.29 -13.27 -51.62
N ILE A 145 4.15 -14.23 -51.27
CA ILE A 145 4.45 -14.56 -49.87
C ILE A 145 5.09 -13.36 -49.16
N SER A 146 6.08 -12.74 -49.79
CA SER A 146 6.75 -11.54 -49.26
C SER A 146 5.76 -10.42 -48.96
N LYS A 147 4.83 -10.16 -49.89
CA LYS A 147 3.77 -9.15 -49.71
C LYS A 147 2.81 -9.48 -48.56
N LEU A 148 2.49 -10.74 -48.32
CA LEU A 148 1.50 -11.17 -47.32
C LEU A 148 2.08 -11.27 -45.91
N THR A 149 3.34 -11.69 -45.76
CA THR A 149 3.98 -11.89 -44.45
C THR A 149 4.81 -10.69 -44.02
N GLY A 150 5.13 -9.80 -44.96
CA GLY A 150 6.02 -8.64 -44.75
C GLY A 150 7.49 -9.04 -44.63
N LEU A 151 7.83 -10.30 -44.87
CA LEU A 151 9.20 -10.80 -44.94
C LEU A 151 9.81 -10.52 -46.31
N SER A 152 11.10 -10.25 -46.38
CA SER A 152 11.84 -10.13 -47.64
C SER A 152 11.95 -11.50 -48.34
N VAL A 153 12.12 -11.49 -49.66
CA VAL A 153 12.33 -12.71 -50.45
C VAL A 153 13.59 -13.46 -49.99
N GLU A 154 14.61 -12.74 -49.53
CA GLU A 154 15.85 -13.29 -48.98
C GLU A 154 15.61 -14.03 -47.66
N GLU A 155 14.85 -13.42 -46.73
CA GLU A 155 14.44 -14.07 -45.48
C GLU A 155 13.62 -15.33 -45.75
N ILE A 156 12.65 -15.27 -46.68
CA ILE A 156 11.82 -16.43 -47.04
C ILE A 156 12.68 -17.57 -47.59
N LYS A 157 13.64 -17.29 -48.48
CA LYS A 157 14.59 -18.29 -48.99
C LYS A 157 15.48 -18.84 -47.87
N GLY A 158 15.90 -17.98 -46.94
CA GLY A 158 16.71 -18.37 -45.78
C GLY A 158 16.00 -19.32 -44.82
N LEU A 159 14.67 -19.26 -44.72
CA LEU A 159 13.85 -20.17 -43.90
C LEU A 159 13.77 -21.60 -44.49
N GLN A 160 14.19 -21.81 -45.74
CA GLN A 160 14.10 -23.10 -46.44
C GLN A 160 15.24 -24.08 -46.09
N LYS A 161 16.23 -23.66 -45.31
CA LYS A 161 17.29 -24.53 -44.78
C LYS A 161 16.79 -25.38 -43.61
#